data_AF-A0A9D1Z7I2-F1
#
_entry.id   AF-A0A9D1Z7I2-F1
#
_cell.length_a   1.000
_cell.length_b   1.000
_cell.length_c   1.000
_cell.angle_alpha   90.00
_cell.angle_beta   90.00
_cell.angle_gamma   90.00
#
_symmetry.space_group_name_H-M   'P 1'
#
loop_
_entity.id
_entity.type
_entity.pdbx_description
1 polymer ?
#
loop_
_entity_poly.entity_id
_entity_poly.type
_entity_poly.pdbx_seq_one_letter_code
_entity_poly.pdbx_strand_id
1 'polypeptide(L)' 'MTQEELAEALGCSQAMIARWEANEHQPKEEHIVKAAKFFGVSTDYILGLSDY' A
#
# COMPACT_ATOMS: atom_id res chain seq x y z
N MET A 1 1.56 -6.74 12.07
CA MET A 1 2.06 -5.68 11.17
C MET A 1 1.40 -4.38 11.57
N THR A 2 2.20 -3.38 11.94
CA THR A 2 1.77 -2.00 12.22
C THR A 2 1.90 -1.13 10.97
N GLN A 3 1.29 0.07 11.00
CA GLN A 3 1.46 1.05 9.92
C GLN A 3 2.92 1.49 9.75
N GLU A 4 3.69 1.52 10.83
CA GLU A 4 5.11 1.91 10.82
C GLU A 4 5.96 0.85 10.10
N GLU A 5 5.77 -0.42 10.44
CA GLU A 5 6.44 -1.55 9.77
C GLU A 5 6.12 -1.59 8.27
N LEU A 6 4.86 -1.30 7.89
CA LEU A 6 4.46 -1.23 6.50
C LEU A 6 5.10 -0.03 5.78
N ALA A 7 5.17 1.13 6.44
CA ALA A 7 5.82 2.32 5.88
C ALA A 7 7.31 2.07 5.60
N GLU A 8 8.02 1.44 6.54
CA GLU A 8 9.42 1.05 6.36
C GLU A 8 9.59 0.09 5.18
N ALA A 9 8.73 -0.93 5.07
CA ALA A 9 8.76 -1.89 3.97
C ALA A 9 8.48 -1.25 2.59
N LEU A 10 7.60 -0.24 2.54
CA LEU A 10 7.24 0.46 1.31
C LEU A 10 8.15 1.66 0.99
N GLY A 11 9.05 2.02 1.92
CA GLY A 11 9.93 3.18 1.81
C GLY A 11 9.16 4.51 1.81
N CYS A 12 8.10 4.61 2.61
CA CYS A 12 7.31 5.84 2.79
C CYS A 12 7.11 6.18 4.26
N SER A 13 6.54 7.34 4.56
CA SER A 13 6.24 7.70 5.95
C SER A 13 4.96 7.03 6.44
N GLN A 14 4.89 6.74 7.75
CA GLN A 14 3.68 6.23 8.41
C GLN A 14 2.46 7.14 8.14
N ALA A 15 2.67 8.46 8.13
CA ALA A 15 1.62 9.43 7.81
C ALA A 15 1.06 9.25 6.39
N MET A 16 1.88 8.78 5.44
CA MET A 16 1.43 8.50 4.08
C MET A 16 0.54 7.25 4.04
N ILE A 17 0.89 6.20 4.78
CA ILE A 17 0.04 5.01 4.97
C ILE A 17 -1.31 5.42 5.57
N ALA A 18 -1.30 6.19 6.65
CA ALA A 18 -2.52 6.64 7.33
C ALA A 18 -3.45 7.43 6.38
N ARG A 19 -2.88 8.29 5.52
CA ARG A 19 -3.64 9.03 4.50
C ARG A 19 -4.23 8.14 3.41
N TRP A 20 -3.54 7.05 3.05
CA TRP A 20 -4.07 6.07 2.10
C TRP A 20 -5.26 5.32 2.68
N GLU A 21 -5.16 4.87 3.93
CA GLU A 21 -6.25 4.19 4.64
C GLU A 21 -7.45 5.12 4.86
N ALA A 22 -7.21 6.42 5.08
CA ALA A 22 -8.24 7.44 5.19
C ALA A 22 -8.83 7.89 3.84
N ASN A 23 -8.36 7.34 2.70
CA ASN A 23 -8.73 7.76 1.35
C ASN A 23 -8.45 9.24 1.03
N GLU A 24 -7.61 9.92 1.82
CA GLU A 24 -7.25 11.32 1.61
C GLU A 24 -6.26 11.48 0.46
N HIS A 25 -5.39 10.49 0.23
CA HIS A 25 -4.41 10.47 -0.86
C HIS A 25 -4.36 9.07 -1.47
N GLN A 26 -4.13 8.99 -2.78
CA GLN A 26 -3.87 7.72 -3.44
C GLN A 26 -2.37 7.38 -3.43
N PRO A 27 -2.00 6.10 -3.23
CA PRO A 27 -0.63 5.65 -3.42
C PRO A 27 -0.20 5.81 -4.88
N LYS A 28 1.06 6.19 -5.09
CA LYS A 28 1.66 6.18 -6.42
C LYS A 28 1.90 4.74 -6.90
N GLU A 29 2.05 4.61 -8.21
CA GLU A 29 2.32 3.34 -8.92
C GLU A 29 3.42 2.51 -8.25
N GLU A 30 4.54 3.16 -7.88
CA GLU A 30 5.66 2.49 -7.21
C GLU A 30 5.26 1.87 -5.87
N HIS A 31 4.44 2.55 -5.07
CA HIS A 31 3.98 2.05 -3.77
C HIS A 31 2.97 0.92 -3.92
N ILE A 32 2.12 0.97 -4.95
CA ILE A 32 1.18 -0.12 -5.27
C ILE A 32 1.97 -1.38 -5.64
N VAL A 33 3.00 -1.27 -6.49
CA VAL A 33 3.85 -2.40 -6.87
C VAL A 33 4.62 -2.95 -5.67
N LYS A 34 5.15 -2.08 -4.80
CA LYS A 34 5.84 -2.50 -3.57
C LYS A 34 4.88 -3.20 -2.61
N ALA A 35 3.67 -2.68 -2.43
CA ALA A 35 2.64 -3.28 -1.58
C ALA A 35 2.22 -4.65 -2.11
N ALA A 36 1.93 -4.76 -3.41
CA ALA A 36 1.62 -6.03 -4.06
C ALA A 36 2.71 -7.08 -3.82
N LYS A 37 3.99 -6.71 -4.00
CA LYS A 37 5.14 -7.60 -3.72
C LYS A 37 5.27 -7.97 -2.24
N PHE A 38 5.05 -7.01 -1.34
CA PHE A 38 5.17 -7.22 0.10
C PHE A 38 4.09 -8.17 0.63
N PHE A 39 2.84 -8.00 0.18
CA PHE A 39 1.71 -8.85 0.58
C PHE A 39 1.60 -10.14 -0.24
N GLY A 40 2.36 -10.26 -1.34
CA GLY A 40 2.30 -11.43 -2.22
C GLY A 40 1.01 -11.52 -3.04
N VAL A 41 0.38 -10.38 -3.31
CA VAL A 41 -0.89 -10.27 -4.04
C VAL A 41 -0.69 -9.54 -5.37
N SER A 42 -1.72 -9.53 -6.22
CA SER A 42 -1.71 -8.76 -7.47
C SER A 42 -1.90 -7.26 -7.22
N THR A 43 -1.44 -6.43 -8.15
CA THR A 43 -1.77 -5.00 -8.13
C THR A 43 -3.27 -4.76 -8.33
N ASP A 44 -3.95 -5.65 -9.07
CA ASP A 44 -5.40 -5.60 -9.26
C ASP A 44 -6.14 -5.78 -7.94
N TYR A 45 -5.68 -6.67 -7.06
CA TYR A 45 -6.22 -6.82 -5.72
C TYR A 45 -6.07 -5.54 -4.88
N ILE A 46 -4.86 -4.95 -4.88
CA ILE A 46 -4.60 -3.69 -4.16
C ILE A 46 -5.48 -2.54 -4.69
N LEU A 47 -5.77 -2.53 -5.99
CA LEU A 47 -6.60 -1.51 -6.64
C LEU A 47 -8.11 -1.81 -6.58
N GLY A 48 -8.52 -2.95 -6.01
CA GLY A 48 -9.93 -3.36 -5.95
C GLY A 48 -10.52 -3.78 -7.29
N LEU A 49 -9.68 -4.14 -8.26
CA LEU A 49 -10.07 -4.68 -9.56
C LEU A 49 -10.22 -6.22 -9.53
N SER A 50 -9.82 -6.87 -8.43
CA SER A 50 -9.90 -8.32 -8.24
C SER A 50 -10.07 -8.68 -6.75
N ASP A 51 -10.78 -9.78 -6.47
CA ASP A 51 -11.00 -10.32 -5.11
C ASP A 51 -10.00 -11.44 -4.73
N TYR A 52 -9.02 -11.73 -5.60
CA TYR A 52 -8.14 -12.91 -5.53
C TYR A 52 -6.72 -12.62 -5.02
#